data_AF-U4KI79-F1
#
_entry.id   AF-U4KI79-F1
#
_cell.length_a   1.000
_cell.length_b   1.000
_cell.length_c   1.000
_cell.angle_alpha   90.00
_cell.angle_beta   90.00
_cell.angle_gamma   90.00
#
_symmetry.space_group_name_H-M   'P 1'
#
loop_
_entity.id
_entity.type
_entity.pdbx_description
1 polymer ?
#
loop_
_entity_poly.entity_id
_entity_poly.type
_entity_poly.pdbx_seq_one_letter_code
_entity_poly.pdbx_strand_id
1 'polypeptide(L)'
;MKKVTVLATALLLSSTAFASTQLNNSATSITTEGFATQEQAMNAGYTLMDEINQMTSSELAKKLPITAYTVSYNSVEVKDIEMHIEAFSKKRGEVQYRAVVDVDYQYESRDS
;
A
#
# COMPACT_ATOMS: atom_id res chain seq x y z
N MET A 1 -27.39 15.91 -64.59
CA MET A 1 -27.15 14.66 -63.82
C MET A 1 -25.94 13.98 -64.45
N LYS A 2 -24.82 13.77 -63.74
CA LYS A 2 -24.57 12.59 -62.88
C LYS A 2 -23.50 12.91 -61.84
N LYS A 3 -23.76 12.40 -60.64
CA LYS A 3 -22.98 12.51 -59.40
C LYS A 3 -21.74 11.62 -59.51
N VAL A 4 -20.57 12.08 -59.05
CA VAL A 4 -19.49 11.16 -58.69
C VAL A 4 -19.07 11.49 -57.26
N THR A 5 -19.24 10.46 -56.45
CA THR A 5 -19.29 10.47 -55.00
C THR A 5 -17.87 10.45 -54.42
N VAL A 6 -17.68 11.24 -53.37
CA VAL A 6 -16.53 11.24 -52.46
C VAL A 6 -16.31 9.84 -51.89
N LEU A 7 -15.08 9.32 -51.93
CA LEU A 7 -14.67 8.14 -51.15
C LEU A 7 -13.54 8.55 -50.20
N ALA A 8 -13.92 9.21 -49.10
CA ALA A 8 -13.05 9.39 -47.95
C ALA A 8 -13.04 8.07 -47.18
N THR A 9 -11.97 7.29 -47.32
CA THR A 9 -11.71 6.11 -46.48
C THR A 9 -11.38 6.57 -45.06
N ALA A 10 -12.43 6.86 -44.28
CA ALA A 10 -12.30 7.04 -42.84
C ALA A 10 -11.91 5.68 -42.23
N LEU A 11 -10.61 5.49 -42.02
CA LEU A 11 -10.11 4.43 -41.15
C LEU A 11 -10.62 4.71 -39.73
N LEU A 12 -11.76 4.11 -39.38
CA LEU A 12 -12.26 4.08 -38.02
C LEU A 12 -11.34 3.16 -37.22
N LEU A 13 -10.26 3.74 -36.66
CA LEU A 13 -9.49 3.08 -35.62
C LEU A 13 -10.40 2.98 -34.38
N SER A 14 -11.11 1.87 -34.25
CA SER A 14 -11.84 1.53 -33.04
C SER A 14 -10.81 1.17 -31.95
N SER A 15 -10.41 2.14 -31.15
CA SER A 15 -9.60 1.89 -29.97
C SER A 15 -10.45 1.17 -28.93
N THR A 16 -10.21 -0.12 -28.72
CA THR A 16 -10.72 -0.82 -27.54
C THR A 16 -9.93 -0.32 -26.34
N ALA A 17 -10.60 0.38 -25.41
CA ALA A 17 -10.00 0.70 -24.12
C ALA A 17 -9.82 -0.61 -23.34
N PHE A 18 -8.59 -1.10 -23.23
CA PHE A 18 -8.27 -2.16 -22.28
C PHE A 18 -8.14 -1.51 -20.90
N ALA A 19 -8.95 -1.94 -19.94
CA ALA A 19 -8.72 -1.63 -18.53
C ALA A 19 -7.41 -2.31 -18.12
N SER A 20 -6.30 -1.57 -18.10
CA SER A 20 -4.99 -2.10 -17.72
C SER A 20 -4.95 -2.40 -16.23
N THR A 21 -4.37 -3.54 -15.87
CA THR A 21 -3.91 -3.78 -14.50
C THR A 21 -2.70 -2.87 -14.25
N GLN A 22 -2.76 -2.09 -13.19
CA GLN A 22 -1.67 -1.24 -12.72
C GLN A 22 -1.03 -1.88 -11.49
N LEU A 23 0.30 -1.89 -11.44
CA LEU A 23 1.06 -2.22 -10.24
C LEU A 23 1.39 -0.92 -9.50
N ASN A 24 0.94 -0.82 -8.26
CA ASN A 24 1.13 0.34 -7.40
C ASN A 24 2.11 0.00 -6.29
N ASN A 25 2.96 0.96 -5.93
CA ASN A 25 3.82 0.90 -4.76
C ASN A 25 3.38 1.97 -3.77
N SER A 26 3.40 1.64 -2.49
CA SER A 26 2.99 2.54 -1.41
C SER A 26 3.77 2.21 -0.14
N ALA A 27 3.80 3.17 0.79
CA ALA A 27 4.50 3.06 2.06
C ALA A 27 3.57 3.50 3.20
N THR A 28 3.73 2.90 4.37
CA THR A 28 3.03 3.32 5.58
C THR A 28 3.87 3.05 6.82
N SER A 29 3.65 3.82 7.88
CA SER A 29 4.23 3.56 9.20
C SER A 29 3.16 3.10 10.17
N ILE A 30 3.40 2.01 10.88
CA ILE A 30 2.53 1.48 11.93
C ILE A 30 3.28 1.58 13.26
N THR A 31 2.70 2.30 14.22
CA THR A 31 3.34 2.51 15.53
C THR A 31 2.75 1.61 16.59
N THR A 32 3.58 1.09 17.48
CA THR A 32 3.12 0.44 18.72
C THR A 32 2.57 1.46 19.70
N GLU A 33 2.02 0.96 20.82
CA GLU A 33 1.79 1.80 21.99
C GLU A 33 3.11 2.28 22.64
N GLY A 34 2.97 3.12 23.67
CA GLY A 34 4.10 3.65 24.43
C GLY A 34 4.48 2.79 25.62
N PHE A 35 5.76 2.43 25.69
CA PHE A 35 6.35 1.62 26.75
C PHE A 35 7.30 2.43 27.62
N ALA A 36 7.58 1.92 28.83
CA ALA A 36 8.49 2.57 29.77
C ALA A 36 9.97 2.35 29.40
N THR A 37 10.29 1.25 28.71
CA THR A 37 11.66 0.89 28.32
C THR A 37 11.80 0.69 26.82
N GLN A 38 13.00 0.95 26.30
CA GLN A 38 13.32 0.70 24.89
C GLN A 38 13.19 -0.79 24.53
N GLU A 39 13.58 -1.70 25.43
CA GLU A 39 13.50 -3.14 25.21
C GLU A 39 12.05 -3.62 25.03
N GLN A 40 11.11 -3.07 25.80
CA GLN A 40 9.68 -3.38 25.63
C GLN A 40 9.17 -2.92 24.26
N ALA A 41 9.53 -1.70 23.85
CA ALA A 41 9.17 -1.18 22.54
C ALA A 41 9.81 -2.01 21.40
N MET A 42 11.07 -2.42 21.56
CA MET A 42 11.80 -3.25 20.61
C MET A 42 11.14 -4.60 20.42
N ASN A 43 10.84 -5.31 21.50
CA ASN A 43 10.17 -6.61 21.43
C ASN A 43 8.78 -6.49 20.79
N ALA A 44 8.01 -5.47 21.16
CA ALA A 44 6.72 -5.20 20.53
C ALA A 44 6.83 -4.87 19.04
N GLY A 45 7.87 -4.13 18.65
CA GLY A 45 8.19 -3.81 17.25
C GLY A 45 8.51 -5.05 16.42
N TYR A 46 9.37 -5.93 16.92
CA TYR A 46 9.68 -7.19 16.23
C TYR A 46 8.46 -8.11 16.14
N THR A 47 7.65 -8.22 17.19
CA THR A 47 6.39 -8.96 17.11
C THR A 47 5.47 -8.42 16.02
N LEU A 48 5.32 -7.08 15.92
CA LEU A 48 4.50 -6.46 14.88
C LEU A 48 5.07 -6.72 13.47
N MET A 49 6.39 -6.66 13.32
CA MET A 49 7.07 -6.95 12.06
C MET A 49 6.88 -8.42 11.65
N ASP A 50 7.00 -9.36 12.58
CA ASP A 50 6.74 -10.77 12.34
C ASP A 50 5.27 -11.03 11.98
N GLU A 51 4.33 -10.40 12.69
CA GLU A 51 2.89 -10.48 12.39
C GLU A 51 2.60 -10.03 10.95
N ILE A 52 3.14 -8.87 10.54
CA ILE A 52 2.95 -8.34 9.19
C ILE A 52 3.54 -9.28 8.13
N ASN A 53 4.75 -9.80 8.36
CA ASN A 53 5.40 -10.73 7.45
C ASN A 53 4.69 -12.07 7.30
N GLN A 54 3.91 -12.49 8.31
CA GLN A 54 3.14 -13.73 8.30
C GLN A 54 1.71 -13.56 7.74
N MET A 55 1.23 -12.33 7.55
CA MET A 55 -0.10 -12.08 7.00
C MET A 55 -0.20 -12.52 5.54
N THR A 56 -1.35 -13.10 5.19
CA THR A 56 -1.71 -13.35 3.80
C THR A 56 -1.97 -12.05 3.05
N SER A 57 -1.88 -12.04 1.71
CA SER A 57 -2.23 -10.88 0.89
C SER A 57 -3.62 -10.29 1.21
N SER A 58 -4.60 -11.16 1.52
CA SER A 58 -5.95 -10.74 1.87
C SER A 58 -6.05 -10.04 3.23
N GLU A 59 -5.19 -10.38 4.17
CA GLU A 59 -5.08 -9.75 5.48
C GLU A 59 -4.29 -8.45 5.37
N LEU A 60 -3.19 -8.45 4.62
CA LEU A 60 -2.43 -7.25 4.28
C LEU A 60 -3.31 -6.20 3.60
N ALA A 61 -4.18 -6.61 2.66
CA ALA A 61 -5.13 -5.72 1.99
C ALA A 61 -6.11 -5.02 2.95
N LYS A 62 -6.39 -5.63 4.11
CA LYS A 62 -7.26 -5.05 5.15
C LYS A 62 -6.47 -4.24 6.19
N LYS A 63 -5.22 -4.60 6.42
CA LYS A 63 -4.34 -3.98 7.42
C LYS A 63 -3.68 -2.70 6.89
N LEU A 64 -3.24 -2.72 5.64
CA LEU A 64 -2.50 -1.64 5.00
C LEU A 64 -3.46 -0.57 4.44
N PRO A 65 -3.08 0.72 4.46
CA PRO A 65 -3.94 1.79 3.97
C PRO A 65 -3.93 1.83 2.43
N ILE A 66 -4.77 1.00 1.81
CA ILE A 66 -4.98 0.99 0.36
C ILE A 66 -6.20 1.85 0.02
N THR A 67 -6.02 2.88 -0.80
CA THR A 67 -7.09 3.80 -1.22
C THR A 67 -7.74 3.42 -2.56
N ALA A 68 -7.15 2.49 -3.32
CA ALA A 68 -7.65 2.07 -4.61
C ALA A 68 -8.97 1.29 -4.47
N TYR A 69 -10.00 1.70 -5.21
CA TYR A 69 -11.34 1.08 -5.18
C TYR A 69 -11.39 -0.31 -5.84
N THR A 70 -10.49 -0.58 -6.78
CA THR A 70 -10.46 -1.78 -7.63
C THR A 70 -9.23 -2.64 -7.33
N VAL A 71 -8.85 -2.76 -6.06
CA VAL A 71 -7.68 -3.53 -5.65
C VAL A 71 -7.89 -5.03 -5.85
N SER A 72 -6.86 -5.73 -6.35
CA SER A 72 -6.78 -7.18 -6.31
C SER A 72 -6.26 -7.62 -4.94
N TYR A 73 -7.14 -8.08 -4.05
CA TYR A 73 -6.77 -8.44 -2.67
C TYR A 73 -5.67 -9.52 -2.58
N ASN A 74 -5.55 -10.39 -3.60
CA ASN A 74 -4.55 -11.45 -3.64
C ASN A 74 -3.20 -11.00 -4.19
N SER A 75 -3.06 -9.72 -4.58
CA SER A 75 -1.82 -9.15 -5.13
C SER A 75 -1.00 -8.36 -4.12
N VAL A 76 -1.54 -8.12 -2.93
CA VAL A 76 -0.87 -7.29 -1.92
C VAL A 76 0.32 -8.05 -1.34
N GLU A 77 1.47 -7.40 -1.36
CA GLU A 77 2.75 -8.00 -0.96
C GLU A 77 3.63 -6.93 -0.29
N VAL A 78 4.24 -7.28 0.85
CA VAL A 78 5.25 -6.45 1.51
C VAL A 78 6.56 -6.60 0.75
N LYS A 79 7.22 -5.47 0.45
CA LYS A 79 8.50 -5.40 -0.26
C LYS A 79 9.66 -5.12 0.65
N ASP A 80 9.46 -4.25 1.61
CA ASP A 80 10.43 -3.98 2.65
C ASP A 80 9.71 -3.66 3.95
N ILE A 81 10.38 -3.99 5.04
CA ILE A 81 9.89 -3.70 6.38
C ILE A 81 11.07 -3.33 7.28
N GLU A 82 11.03 -2.11 7.78
CA GLU A 82 12.04 -1.57 8.67
C GLU A 82 11.39 -1.18 9.99
N MET A 83 12.12 -1.33 11.09
CA MET A 83 11.65 -0.91 12.41
C MET A 83 12.69 -0.05 13.09
N HIS A 84 12.23 1.04 13.68
CA HIS A 84 13.05 1.91 14.52
C HIS A 84 12.32 2.28 15.82
N ILE A 85 13.10 2.64 16.83
CA ILE A 85 12.56 3.06 18.14
C ILE A 85 12.55 4.58 18.24
N GLU A 86 11.40 5.10 18.61
CA GLU A 86 11.20 6.52 18.87
C GLU A 86 10.96 6.75 20.37
N ALA A 87 11.76 7.65 20.97
CA ALA A 87 11.47 8.19 22.29
C ALA A 87 10.50 9.38 22.14
N PHE A 88 9.40 9.37 22.86
CA PHE A 88 8.38 10.41 22.79
C PHE A 88 7.80 10.74 24.18
N SER A 89 7.11 11.86 24.29
CA SER A 89 6.52 12.32 25.55
C SER A 89 5.15 12.92 25.32
N LYS A 90 4.10 12.29 25.87
CA LYS A 90 2.72 12.84 25.85
C LYS A 90 2.44 13.80 27.00
N LYS A 91 3.25 13.74 28.06
CA LYS A 91 3.14 14.57 29.27
C LYS A 91 4.53 15.01 29.69
N ARG A 92 4.66 16.29 30.04
CA ARG A 92 5.93 16.87 30.48
C ARG A 92 6.53 16.06 31.63
N GLY A 93 7.76 15.59 31.44
CA GLY A 93 8.50 14.82 32.45
C GLY A 93 8.37 13.30 32.33
N GLU A 94 7.52 12.79 31.42
CA GLU A 94 7.39 11.35 31.14
C GLU A 94 7.92 11.05 29.74
N VAL A 95 9.00 10.26 29.67
CA VAL A 95 9.51 9.72 28.40
C VAL A 95 9.01 8.30 28.25
N GLN A 96 8.46 8.02 27.08
CA GLN A 96 8.01 6.70 26.65
C GLN A 96 8.74 6.32 25.36
N TYR A 97 8.77 5.03 25.06
CA TYR A 97 9.36 4.50 23.84
C TYR A 97 8.29 3.76 23.04
N ARG A 98 8.29 3.92 21.72
CA ARG A 98 7.45 3.13 20.81
C ARG A 98 8.30 2.60 19.67
N ALA A 99 7.92 1.46 19.12
CA ALA A 99 8.42 1.05 17.82
C ALA A 99 7.56 1.70 16.72
N VAL A 100 8.24 2.12 15.68
CA VAL A 100 7.66 2.56 14.41
C VAL A 100 8.11 1.55 13.38
N VAL A 101 7.15 0.85 12.78
CA VAL A 101 7.39 -0.16 11.74
C VAL A 101 6.96 0.45 10.41
N ASP A 102 7.95 0.76 9.58
CA ASP A 102 7.76 1.26 8.22
C ASP A 102 7.61 0.06 7.29
N VAL A 103 6.55 0.09 6.47
CA VAL A 103 6.17 -1.01 5.58
C VAL A 103 6.02 -0.45 4.18
N ASP A 104 6.90 -0.89 3.29
CA ASP A 104 6.79 -0.68 1.86
C ASP A 104 6.07 -1.87 1.25
N TYR A 105 5.03 -1.62 0.46
CA TYR A 105 4.18 -2.66 -0.10
C TYR A 105 3.75 -2.31 -1.52
N GLN A 106 3.42 -3.36 -2.27
CA GLN A 106 2.82 -3.23 -3.59
C GLN A 106 1.45 -3.87 -3.66
N TYR A 107 0.66 -3.44 -4.64
CA TYR A 107 -0.63 -4.06 -4.96
C TYR A 107 -1.04 -3.77 -6.41
N GLU A 108 -1.83 -4.66 -6.99
CA GLU A 108 -2.46 -4.47 -8.29
C GLU A 108 -3.83 -3.81 -8.15
N SER A 109 -4.13 -2.84 -9.01
CA SER A 109 -5.46 -2.26 -9.19
C SER A 109 -5.84 -2.21 -10.67
N ARG A 110 -7.12 -1.98 -10.97
CA ARG A 110 -7.58 -1.77 -12.35
C ARG A 110 -8.05 -0.34 -12.56
N ASP A 111 -7.63 0.27 -13.66
CA ASP A 111 -8.26 1.52 -14.10
C ASP A 111 -9.75 1.27 -14.42
N SER A 112 -10.59 2.23 -14.02
CA SER A 112 -12.02 2.25 -14.37
C SER A 112 -12.25 2.91 -15.71
#